data_AF-A0A4C1YUU5-F1
#
_entry.id   AF-A0A4C1YUU5-F1
#
_cell.length_a   1.000
_cell.length_b   1.000
_cell.length_c   1.000
_cell.angle_alpha   90.00
_cell.angle_beta   90.00
_cell.angle_gamma   90.00
#
_symmetry.space_group_name_H-M   'P 1'
#
loop_
_entity.id
_entity.type
_entity.pdbx_description
1 polymer ?
#
loop_
_entity_poly.entity_id
_entity_poly.type
_entity_poly.pdbx_seq_one_letter_code
_entity_poly.pdbx_strand_id
1 'polypeptide(L)'
;MGHTTIALVDEIRLLGLMIDKRLTFVPHVSKACKKATNIYKGIARAAKATWGLSPEIVRTIYVAVIEPIVMYASCAWAPATRKLGVRKMLDAVQRSVALKACRAHRTVSLHSALILARLLPLDIRVREVAWLYEVKRGKHLRDICADRELESPVDFCELPHPAHIPELGFESVEDLDPTTMDRLAIVGLHIYTDGSKIEGKGRCGPDGMAGRGGRELRISTRVLLHGIPGRNVRPAPGN
;
A
#
# COMPACT_ATOMS: atom_id res chain seq x y z
N MET A 1 46.75 -5.11 -13.16
CA MET A 1 45.36 -5.25 -12.67
C MET A 1 44.96 -6.71 -12.82
N GLY A 2 44.42 -7.33 -11.77
CA GLY A 2 44.38 -8.78 -11.59
C GLY A 2 43.64 -9.56 -12.68
N HIS A 3 44.32 -10.56 -13.24
CA HIS A 3 43.75 -11.57 -14.12
C HIS A 3 43.02 -12.61 -13.25
N THR A 4 41.84 -12.26 -12.72
CA THR A 4 41.00 -13.24 -12.02
C THR A 4 39.90 -13.71 -12.97
N THR A 5 40.06 -14.92 -13.50
CA THR A 5 39.05 -15.57 -14.32
C THR A 5 37.85 -15.94 -13.44
N ILE A 6 36.71 -15.28 -13.65
CA ILE A 6 35.48 -15.57 -12.90
C ILE A 6 34.86 -16.85 -13.47
N ALA A 7 34.77 -17.89 -12.64
CA ALA A 7 34.13 -19.14 -13.03
C ALA A 7 32.63 -18.94 -13.28
N LEU A 8 32.09 -19.56 -14.34
CA LEU A 8 30.66 -19.58 -14.60
C LEU A 8 30.00 -20.54 -13.60
N VAL A 9 29.23 -19.97 -12.67
CA VAL A 9 28.45 -20.74 -11.68
C VAL A 9 26.97 -20.67 -12.05
N ASP A 10 26.24 -21.77 -11.89
CA ASP A 10 24.81 -21.83 -12.21
C ASP A 10 23.95 -20.90 -11.34
N GLU A 11 24.34 -20.70 -10.08
CA GLU A 11 23.67 -19.84 -9.10
C GLU A 11 24.68 -19.09 -8.24
N ILE A 12 24.46 -17.79 -8.04
CA ILE A 12 25.24 -16.95 -7.13
C ILE A 12 24.32 -16.33 -6.07
N ARG A 13 24.82 -16.22 -4.83
CA ARG A 13 24.12 -15.55 -3.75
C ARG A 13 24.70 -14.17 -3.52
N LEU A 14 23.90 -13.13 -3.68
CA LEU A 14 24.28 -11.74 -3.42
C LEU A 14 23.28 -11.11 -2.45
N LEU A 15 23.76 -10.63 -1.29
CA LEU A 15 22.93 -10.03 -0.23
C LEU A 15 21.77 -10.91 0.27
N GLY A 16 21.76 -12.21 -0.05
CA GLY A 16 20.64 -13.11 0.25
C GLY A 16 19.67 -13.36 -0.90
N LEU A 17 19.80 -12.62 -2.01
CA LEU A 17 19.15 -12.90 -3.29
C LEU A 17 19.91 -14.02 -4.02
N MET A 18 19.19 -15.04 -4.49
CA MET A 18 19.75 -16.08 -5.35
C MET A 18 19.55 -15.68 -6.82
N ILE A 19 20.65 -15.49 -7.54
CA ILE A 19 20.67 -15.11 -8.95
C ILE A 19 21.13 -16.33 -9.73
N ASP A 20 20.26 -16.89 -10.57
CA ASP A 20 20.60 -17.97 -11.49
C ASP A 20 21.15 -17.42 -12.81
N LYS A 21 21.91 -18.25 -13.53
CA LYS A 21 22.52 -17.88 -14.83
C LYS A 21 21.53 -17.35 -15.88
N ARG A 22 20.24 -17.69 -15.77
CA ARG A 22 19.18 -17.27 -16.69
C ARG A 22 18.35 -16.10 -16.15
N LEU A 23 18.71 -15.52 -15.01
CA LEU A 23 17.98 -14.46 -14.32
C LEU A 23 16.49 -14.81 -14.17
N THR A 24 16.19 -16.08 -13.91
CA THR A 24 14.83 -16.56 -13.70
C THR A 24 14.33 -16.33 -12.29
N PHE A 25 15.25 -16.21 -11.32
CA PHE A 25 15.00 -16.09 -9.89
C PHE A 25 14.11 -17.20 -9.32
N VAL A 26 13.93 -18.31 -10.05
CA VAL A 26 13.13 -19.46 -9.61
C VAL A 26 13.69 -20.08 -8.33
N PRO A 27 15.02 -20.28 -8.18
CA PRO A 27 15.59 -20.78 -6.93
C PRO A 27 15.32 -19.86 -5.74
N HIS A 28 15.41 -18.53 -5.95
CA HIS A 28 15.11 -17.52 -4.94
C HIS A 28 13.67 -17.60 -4.46
N VAL A 29 12.71 -17.51 -5.38
CA VAL A 29 11.28 -17.53 -5.05
C VAL A 29 10.90 -18.85 -4.43
N SER A 30 11.40 -19.98 -4.94
CA SER A 30 11.16 -21.31 -4.35
C SER A 30 11.62 -21.36 -2.90
N LYS A 31 12.82 -20.85 -2.60
CA LYS A 31 13.36 -20.80 -1.24
C LYS A 31 12.54 -19.88 -0.32
N ALA A 32 12.15 -18.71 -0.81
CA ALA A 32 11.29 -17.78 -0.07
C ALA A 32 9.91 -18.37 0.23
N CYS A 33 9.25 -18.97 -0.77
CA CYS A 33 7.96 -19.63 -0.61
C CYS A 33 8.03 -20.83 0.34
N LYS A 34 9.09 -21.64 0.28
CA LYS A 34 9.32 -22.74 1.22
C LYS A 34 9.44 -22.23 2.66
N LYS A 35 10.24 -21.17 2.88
CA LYS A 35 10.40 -20.53 4.20
C LYS A 35 9.06 -20.00 4.72
N ALA A 36 8.34 -19.26 3.89
CA ALA A 36 7.00 -18.73 4.19
C ALA A 36 6.01 -19.85 4.55
N THR A 37 5.98 -20.92 3.76
CA THR A 37 5.10 -22.08 3.99
C THR A 37 5.41 -22.76 5.32
N ASN A 38 6.69 -22.91 5.67
CA ASN A 38 7.08 -23.55 6.93
C ASN A 38 6.62 -22.75 8.15
N ILE A 39 6.75 -21.42 8.11
CA ILE A 39 6.23 -20.54 9.16
C ILE A 39 4.70 -20.64 9.24
N TYR A 40 4.04 -20.58 8.08
CA TYR A 40 2.59 -20.72 7.98
C TYR A 40 2.08 -22.05 8.56
N LYS A 41 2.78 -23.18 8.34
CA LYS A 41 2.40 -24.48 8.92
C LYS A 41 2.29 -24.42 10.44
N GLY A 42 3.13 -23.63 11.12
CA GLY A 42 3.02 -23.37 12.54
C GLY A 42 1.70 -22.70 12.91
N ILE A 43 1.39 -21.59 12.23
CA ILE A 43 0.15 -20.80 12.42
C ILE A 43 -1.08 -21.64 12.10
N ALA A 44 -1.04 -22.44 11.04
CA ALA A 44 -2.14 -23.27 10.57
C ALA A 44 -2.58 -24.34 11.59
N ARG A 45 -1.67 -24.75 12.51
CA ARG A 45 -2.01 -25.65 13.63
C ARG A 45 -2.87 -24.95 14.68
N ALA A 46 -2.64 -23.67 14.93
CA ALA A 46 -3.37 -22.84 15.89
C ALA A 46 -4.61 -22.15 15.29
N ALA A 47 -4.80 -22.17 13.97
CA ALA A 47 -5.96 -21.61 13.27
C ALA A 47 -6.88 -22.73 12.73
N LYS A 48 -7.79 -23.24 13.56
CA LYS A 48 -8.80 -24.24 13.17
C LYS A 48 -10.14 -23.55 12.83
N ALA A 49 -11.05 -24.30 12.22
CA ALA A 49 -12.32 -23.74 11.75
C ALA A 49 -13.26 -23.35 12.91
N THR A 50 -13.33 -24.20 13.94
CA THR A 50 -14.23 -24.02 15.08
C THR A 50 -13.57 -23.37 16.30
N TRP A 51 -12.24 -23.35 16.38
CA TRP A 51 -11.49 -22.80 17.53
C TRP A 51 -10.09 -22.31 17.12
N GLY A 52 -9.44 -21.54 17.99
CA GLY A 52 -8.08 -21.02 17.80
C GLY A 52 -8.04 -19.57 17.31
N LEU A 53 -7.04 -19.23 16.50
CA LEU A 53 -6.81 -17.85 16.05
C LEU A 53 -7.99 -17.30 15.22
N SER A 54 -8.29 -16.02 15.42
CA SER A 54 -9.29 -15.33 14.60
C SER A 54 -8.78 -15.12 13.17
N PRO A 55 -9.69 -15.12 12.17
CA PRO A 55 -9.42 -14.70 10.79
C PRO A 55 -8.53 -13.47 10.65
N GLU A 56 -8.82 -12.44 11.44
CA GLU A 56 -8.18 -11.13 11.41
C GLU A 56 -6.73 -11.22 11.88
N ILE A 57 -6.48 -12.02 12.92
CA ILE A 57 -5.12 -12.27 13.43
C ILE A 57 -4.31 -13.04 12.38
N VAL A 58 -4.88 -14.08 11.77
CA VAL A 58 -4.21 -14.84 10.70
C VAL A 58 -3.84 -13.93 9.53
N ARG A 59 -4.77 -13.07 9.11
CA ARG A 59 -4.54 -12.06 8.07
C ARG A 59 -3.44 -11.08 8.47
N THR A 60 -3.46 -10.61 9.72
CA THR A 60 -2.45 -9.67 10.24
C THR A 60 -1.06 -10.30 10.24
N ILE A 61 -0.93 -11.54 10.70
CA ILE A 61 0.34 -12.27 10.68
C ILE A 61 0.81 -12.50 9.23
N TYR A 62 -0.11 -12.77 8.31
CA TYR A 62 0.25 -12.90 6.89
C TYR A 62 0.88 -11.62 6.35
N VAL A 63 0.21 -10.48 6.50
CA VAL A 63 0.69 -9.18 6.01
C VAL A 63 1.98 -8.77 6.72
N ALA A 64 2.11 -9.04 8.03
CA ALA A 64 3.26 -8.61 8.82
C ALA A 64 4.50 -9.52 8.68
N VAL A 65 4.33 -10.82 8.38
CA VAL A 65 5.42 -11.80 8.44
C VAL A 65 5.59 -12.54 7.12
N ILE A 66 4.54 -13.20 6.62
CA ILE A 66 4.63 -14.07 5.46
C ILE A 66 4.90 -13.26 4.19
N GLU A 67 4.14 -12.18 4.01
CA GLU A 67 4.22 -11.31 2.85
C GLU A 67 5.63 -10.67 2.70
N PRO A 68 6.22 -10.04 3.73
CA PRO A 68 7.59 -9.50 3.66
C PRO A 68 8.67 -10.54 3.36
N ILE A 69 8.53 -11.77 3.88
CA ILE A 69 9.48 -12.87 3.61
C ILE A 69 9.50 -13.21 2.12
N VAL A 70 8.33 -13.29 1.50
CA VAL A 70 8.23 -13.58 0.07
C VAL A 70 8.66 -12.38 -0.77
N MET A 71 8.33 -11.16 -0.34
CA MET A 71 8.63 -9.91 -1.04
C MET A 71 10.09 -9.48 -0.98
N TYR A 72 10.95 -10.20 -0.26
CA TYR A 72 12.34 -9.84 -0.15
C TYR A 72 13.02 -9.70 -1.53
N ALA A 73 13.63 -8.53 -1.75
CA ALA A 73 14.26 -8.14 -3.02
C ALA A 73 13.32 -8.20 -4.24
N SER A 74 12.01 -8.00 -4.06
CA SER A 74 10.99 -8.02 -5.12
C SER A 74 11.32 -7.11 -6.29
N CYS A 75 11.95 -5.95 -6.08
CA CYS A 75 12.38 -5.06 -7.16
C CYS A 75 13.32 -5.75 -8.18
N ALA A 76 14.19 -6.66 -7.73
CA ALA A 76 15.13 -7.36 -8.60
C ALA A 76 14.46 -8.50 -9.39
N TRP A 77 13.57 -9.26 -8.77
CA TRP A 77 12.98 -10.46 -9.37
C TRP A 77 11.54 -10.28 -9.85
N ALA A 78 10.92 -9.10 -9.69
CA ALA A 78 9.56 -8.83 -10.16
C ALA A 78 9.31 -9.23 -11.63
N PRO A 79 10.24 -9.04 -12.60
CA PRO A 79 10.04 -9.53 -13.97
C PRO A 79 9.78 -11.05 -14.05
N ALA A 80 10.34 -11.84 -13.12
CA ALA A 80 10.12 -13.28 -13.05
C ALA A 80 8.66 -13.66 -12.75
N THR A 81 7.87 -12.76 -12.15
CA THR A 81 6.43 -12.98 -11.94
C THR A 81 5.65 -13.12 -13.23
N ARG A 82 6.21 -12.78 -14.41
CA ARG A 82 5.58 -13.08 -15.70
C ARG A 82 5.53 -14.58 -16.01
N LYS A 83 6.40 -15.38 -15.37
CA LYS A 83 6.50 -16.83 -15.59
C LYS A 83 5.42 -17.55 -14.78
N LEU A 84 4.66 -18.43 -15.44
CA LEU A 84 3.56 -19.17 -14.83
C LEU A 84 4.01 -20.01 -13.62
N GLY A 85 5.19 -20.64 -13.69
CA GLY A 85 5.72 -21.42 -12.57
C GLY A 85 5.96 -20.59 -11.32
N VAL A 86 6.45 -19.36 -11.47
CA VAL A 86 6.65 -18.41 -10.36
C VAL A 86 5.32 -18.00 -9.74
N ARG A 87 4.33 -17.64 -10.57
CA ARG A 87 2.98 -17.30 -10.10
C ARG A 87 2.36 -18.45 -9.31
N LYS A 88 2.39 -19.68 -9.85
CA LYS A 88 1.84 -20.87 -9.16
C LYS A 88 2.49 -21.12 -7.80
N MET A 89 3.79 -20.84 -7.65
CA MET A 89 4.46 -20.96 -6.34
C MET A 89 3.95 -19.91 -5.34
N LEU A 90 3.73 -18.67 -5.78
CA LEU A 90 3.17 -17.61 -4.94
C LEU A 90 1.71 -17.91 -4.57
N ASP A 91 0.92 -18.34 -5.55
CA ASP A 91 -0.49 -18.73 -5.41
C ASP A 91 -0.66 -19.86 -4.39
N ALA A 92 0.24 -20.86 -4.38
CA ALA A 92 0.18 -21.97 -3.44
C ALA A 92 0.34 -21.49 -1.97
N VAL A 93 1.26 -20.55 -1.73
CA VAL A 93 1.46 -19.95 -0.40
C VAL A 93 0.23 -19.16 0.01
N GLN A 94 -0.26 -18.28 -0.88
CA GLN A 94 -1.43 -17.46 -0.61
C GLN A 94 -2.69 -18.27 -0.41
N ARG A 95 -2.94 -19.29 -1.23
CA ARG A 95 -4.12 -20.16 -1.13
C ARG A 95 -4.24 -20.75 0.27
N SER A 96 -3.12 -21.26 0.79
CA SER A 96 -3.09 -21.89 2.10
C SER A 96 -3.53 -20.92 3.19
N VAL A 97 -2.98 -19.69 3.15
CA VAL A 97 -3.30 -18.63 4.11
C VAL A 97 -4.74 -18.14 3.94
N ALA A 98 -5.17 -17.84 2.72
CA ALA A 98 -6.48 -17.27 2.43
C ALA A 98 -7.62 -18.19 2.88
N LEU A 99 -7.48 -19.50 2.67
CA LEU A 99 -8.45 -20.49 3.17
C LEU A 99 -8.56 -20.45 4.70
N LYS A 100 -7.46 -20.24 5.41
CA LYS A 100 -7.47 -20.12 6.89
C LYS A 100 -8.03 -18.79 7.36
N ALA A 101 -7.65 -17.69 6.72
CA ALA A 101 -8.20 -16.38 7.01
C ALA A 101 -9.73 -16.39 6.86
N CYS A 102 -10.27 -16.99 5.80
CA CYS A 102 -11.72 -17.05 5.58
C CYS A 102 -12.44 -18.19 6.30
N ARG A 103 -11.72 -19.07 7.02
CA ARG A 103 -12.24 -20.37 7.52
C ARG A 103 -12.98 -21.17 6.43
N ALA A 104 -12.50 -21.07 5.19
CA ALA A 104 -13.16 -21.63 4.02
C ALA A 104 -12.80 -23.11 3.79
N HIS A 105 -13.69 -23.83 3.10
CA HIS A 105 -13.44 -25.21 2.67
C HIS A 105 -12.33 -25.30 1.61
N ARG A 106 -11.61 -26.43 1.57
CA ARG A 106 -10.50 -26.66 0.62
C ARG A 106 -10.89 -26.54 -0.86
N THR A 107 -12.17 -26.67 -1.18
CA THR A 107 -12.75 -26.60 -2.54
C THR A 107 -12.94 -25.16 -3.03
N VAL A 108 -12.91 -24.16 -2.15
CA VAL A 108 -13.10 -22.75 -2.52
C VAL A 108 -12.00 -22.31 -3.49
N SER A 109 -12.37 -21.58 -4.55
CA SER A 109 -11.41 -21.08 -5.55
C SER A 109 -10.39 -20.12 -4.92
N LEU A 110 -9.19 -20.01 -5.50
CA LEU A 110 -8.14 -19.12 -4.97
C LEU A 110 -8.61 -17.66 -4.96
N HIS A 111 -9.11 -17.19 -6.09
CA HIS A 111 -9.57 -15.81 -6.26
C HIS A 111 -10.68 -15.46 -5.27
N SER A 112 -11.68 -16.35 -5.10
CA SER A 112 -12.74 -16.16 -4.11
C SER A 112 -12.19 -16.09 -2.69
N ALA A 113 -11.25 -16.98 -2.33
CA ALA A 113 -10.65 -16.97 -1.00
C ALA A 113 -9.86 -15.68 -0.74
N LEU A 114 -9.12 -15.16 -1.73
CA LEU A 114 -8.37 -13.90 -1.62
C LEU A 114 -9.28 -12.70 -1.43
N ILE A 115 -10.38 -12.63 -2.18
CA ILE A 115 -11.37 -11.55 -2.07
C ILE A 115 -11.98 -11.54 -0.67
N LEU A 116 -12.45 -12.69 -0.19
CA LEU A 116 -13.02 -12.81 1.16
C LEU A 116 -11.98 -12.52 2.25
N ALA A 117 -10.71 -12.88 2.04
CA ALA A 117 -9.62 -12.62 2.98
C ALA A 117 -9.15 -11.17 2.95
N ARG A 118 -9.64 -10.35 2.00
CA ARG A 118 -9.18 -8.99 1.73
C ARG A 118 -7.66 -8.97 1.51
N LEU A 119 -7.16 -9.90 0.70
CA LEU A 119 -5.76 -10.07 0.34
C LEU A 119 -5.57 -9.84 -1.16
N LEU A 120 -4.55 -9.07 -1.53
CA LEU A 120 -4.19 -8.86 -2.93
C LEU A 120 -3.33 -10.03 -3.43
N PRO A 121 -3.51 -10.52 -4.67
CA PRO A 121 -2.62 -11.50 -5.27
C PRO A 121 -1.14 -11.09 -5.19
N LEU A 122 -0.26 -12.03 -4.82
CA LEU A 122 1.15 -11.75 -4.55
C LEU A 122 1.90 -11.32 -5.81
N ASP A 123 1.52 -11.82 -6.99
CA ASP A 123 2.13 -11.39 -8.25
C ASP A 123 1.84 -9.91 -8.56
N ILE A 124 0.66 -9.43 -8.18
CA ILE A 124 0.27 -8.02 -8.31
C ILE A 124 1.03 -7.20 -7.27
N ARG A 125 1.06 -7.64 -6.01
CA ARG A 125 1.80 -6.95 -4.95
C ARG A 125 3.30 -6.83 -5.23
N VAL A 126 3.93 -7.87 -5.76
CA VAL A 126 5.36 -7.85 -6.13
C VAL A 126 5.61 -6.79 -7.21
N ARG A 127 4.72 -6.70 -8.20
CA ARG A 127 4.79 -5.67 -9.25
C ARG A 127 4.58 -4.27 -8.70
N GLU A 128 3.63 -4.09 -7.81
CA GLU A 128 3.37 -2.82 -7.11
C GLU A 128 4.60 -2.34 -6.33
N VAL A 129 5.22 -3.22 -5.53
CA VAL A 129 6.42 -2.87 -4.75
C VAL A 129 7.61 -2.55 -5.66
N ALA A 130 7.82 -3.34 -6.72
CA ALA A 130 8.87 -3.08 -7.68
C ALA A 130 8.64 -1.76 -8.44
N TRP A 131 7.39 -1.47 -8.78
CA TRP A 131 7.01 -0.20 -9.40
C TRP A 131 7.28 0.98 -8.48
N LEU A 132 6.84 0.92 -7.22
CA LEU A 132 7.09 1.96 -6.23
C LEU A 132 8.59 2.20 -6.02
N TYR A 133 9.40 1.15 -6.10
CA TYR A 133 10.86 1.26 -6.04
C TYR A 133 11.43 2.06 -7.21
N GLU A 134 10.98 1.82 -8.45
CA GLU A 134 11.44 2.56 -9.63
C GLU A 134 11.02 4.02 -9.61
N VAL A 135 9.79 4.29 -9.16
CA VAL A 135 9.26 5.64 -8.95
C VAL A 135 10.10 6.41 -7.93
N LYS A 136 10.43 5.78 -6.79
CA LYS A 136 11.32 6.37 -5.77
C LYS A 136 12.73 6.66 -6.29
N ARG A 137 13.15 6.04 -7.39
CA ARG A 137 14.42 6.32 -8.07
C ARG A 137 14.32 7.48 -9.08
N GLY A 138 13.19 8.19 -9.13
CA GLY A 138 12.98 9.31 -10.05
C GLY A 138 12.59 8.89 -11.46
N LYS A 139 12.20 7.63 -11.69
CA LYS A 139 11.65 7.24 -13.00
C LYS A 139 10.21 7.71 -13.11
N HIS A 140 9.99 8.72 -13.94
CA HIS A 140 8.65 9.20 -14.29
C HIS A 140 7.95 8.17 -15.19
N LEU A 141 7.23 7.24 -14.57
CA LEU A 141 6.38 6.29 -15.28
C LEU A 141 5.08 7.00 -15.67
N ARG A 142 5.03 7.46 -16.93
CA ARG A 142 3.85 8.12 -17.53
C ARG A 142 2.57 7.27 -17.48
N ASP A 143 2.73 5.94 -17.38
CA ASP A 143 1.61 5.03 -17.25
C ASP A 143 1.54 4.54 -15.81
N ILE A 144 0.59 5.05 -15.02
CA ILE A 144 -0.32 4.24 -14.19
C ILE A 144 -1.33 5.15 -13.49
N CYS A 145 -2.61 4.90 -13.80
CA CYS A 145 -3.82 5.55 -13.29
C CYS A 145 -3.89 7.07 -13.53
N ALA A 146 -4.60 7.48 -14.58
CA ALA A 146 -4.97 8.88 -14.85
C ALA A 146 -5.67 9.59 -13.67
N ASP A 147 -6.10 8.84 -12.64
CA ASP A 147 -6.84 9.36 -11.49
C ASP A 147 -6.00 9.57 -10.22
N ARG A 148 -4.70 9.24 -10.20
CA ARG A 148 -3.83 9.44 -9.03
C ARG A 148 -2.55 10.15 -9.40
N GLU A 149 -2.49 11.43 -9.07
CA GLU A 149 -1.26 12.18 -9.05
C GLU A 149 -0.37 11.66 -7.92
N LEU A 150 0.90 11.42 -8.22
CA LEU A 150 1.89 11.03 -7.24
C LEU A 150 2.77 12.25 -6.93
N GLU A 151 2.91 12.56 -5.65
CA GLU A 151 3.90 13.56 -5.20
C GLU A 151 5.30 13.14 -5.65
N SER A 152 5.93 13.98 -6.46
CA SER A 152 7.32 13.85 -6.85
C SER A 152 8.19 14.77 -6.00
N PRO A 153 9.46 14.39 -5.71
CA PRO A 153 10.42 15.32 -5.17
C PRO A 153 10.52 16.56 -6.07
N VAL A 154 10.34 17.74 -5.49
CA VAL A 154 10.53 19.03 -6.15
C VAL A 154 12.00 19.43 -5.99
N ASP A 155 12.62 19.96 -7.03
CA ASP A 155 13.98 20.48 -6.91
C ASP A 155 14.02 21.58 -5.86
N PHE A 156 15.11 21.69 -5.10
CA PHE A 156 15.22 22.70 -4.07
C PHE A 156 15.04 24.12 -4.62
N CYS A 157 15.47 24.38 -5.86
CA CYS A 157 15.33 25.67 -6.54
C CYS A 157 13.89 25.97 -6.97
N GLU A 158 13.05 24.94 -7.08
CA GLU A 158 11.64 25.04 -7.49
C GLU A 158 10.68 25.13 -6.29
N LEU A 159 11.18 24.89 -5.07
CA LEU A 159 10.38 25.07 -3.85
C LEU A 159 10.08 26.57 -3.65
N PRO A 160 8.82 26.95 -3.39
CA PRO A 160 8.52 28.31 -2.99
C PRO A 160 9.28 28.62 -1.69
N HIS A 161 9.91 29.80 -1.65
CA HIS A 161 10.57 30.27 -0.43
C HIS A 161 9.58 30.19 0.76
N PRO A 162 10.00 29.84 1.98
CA PRO A 162 9.12 29.76 3.14
C PRO A 162 8.30 31.03 3.46
N ALA A 163 8.69 32.19 2.90
CA ALA A 163 7.95 33.44 2.99
C ALA A 163 6.85 33.62 1.92
N HIS A 164 6.80 32.74 0.92
CA HIS A 164 5.84 32.71 -0.19
C HIS A 164 4.97 31.45 -0.16
N ILE A 165 4.89 30.78 0.99
CA ILE A 165 3.98 29.64 1.18
C ILE A 165 2.56 30.14 0.85
N PRO A 166 1.84 29.50 -0.08
CA PRO A 166 0.46 29.86 -0.34
C PRO A 166 -0.33 29.77 0.96
N GLU A 167 -0.96 30.87 1.36
CA GLU A 167 -1.88 30.86 2.50
C GLU A 167 -3.03 29.92 2.16
N LEU A 168 -3.16 28.84 2.93
CA LEU A 168 -4.37 28.03 2.91
C LEU A 168 -5.46 28.87 3.56
N GLY A 169 -6.25 29.54 2.73
CA GLY A 169 -7.44 30.26 3.17
C GLY A 169 -8.44 29.26 3.75
N PHE A 170 -8.83 29.49 5.00
CA PHE A 170 -9.94 28.78 5.62
C PHE A 170 -11.11 29.75 5.67
N GLU A 171 -12.17 29.44 4.92
CA GLU A 171 -13.45 30.13 5.04
C GLU A 171 -14.46 29.18 5.70
N SER A 172 -15.17 29.69 6.71
CA SER A 172 -16.28 28.96 7.30
C SER A 172 -17.42 28.91 6.30
N VAL A 173 -18.05 27.74 6.18
CA VAL A 173 -19.23 27.53 5.31
C VAL A 173 -20.41 28.39 5.77
N GLU A 174 -20.49 28.72 7.06
CA GLU A 174 -21.56 29.55 7.63
C GLU A 174 -21.50 31.02 7.16
N ASP A 175 -20.33 31.47 6.69
CA ASP A 175 -20.08 32.87 6.31
C ASP A 175 -20.21 33.09 4.79
N LEU A 176 -20.46 32.04 4.01
CA LEU A 176 -20.52 32.08 2.55
C LEU A 176 -21.94 32.28 2.03
N ASP A 177 -22.12 33.23 1.11
CA ASP A 177 -23.41 33.39 0.45
C ASP A 177 -23.75 32.17 -0.44
N PRO A 178 -25.04 31.81 -0.61
CA PRO A 178 -25.46 30.62 -1.35
C PRO A 178 -24.95 30.57 -2.81
N THR A 179 -24.74 31.73 -3.43
CA THR A 179 -24.23 31.89 -4.80
C THR A 179 -22.72 31.63 -4.89
N THR A 180 -21.97 32.00 -3.87
CA THR A 180 -20.53 31.79 -3.74
C THR A 180 -20.25 30.33 -3.39
N MET A 181 -21.11 29.69 -2.60
CA MET A 181 -21.08 28.25 -2.38
C MET A 181 -21.22 27.44 -3.68
N ASP A 182 -22.18 27.80 -4.55
CA ASP A 182 -22.41 27.10 -5.83
C ASP A 182 -21.23 27.31 -6.81
N ARG A 183 -20.66 28.52 -6.85
CA ARG A 183 -19.45 28.82 -7.63
C ARG A 183 -18.23 28.05 -7.14
N LEU A 184 -18.00 27.99 -5.82
CA LEU A 184 -16.87 27.27 -5.23
C LEU A 184 -17.03 25.76 -5.38
N ALA A 185 -18.25 25.22 -5.33
CA ALA A 185 -18.55 23.80 -5.58
C ALA A 185 -18.16 23.34 -6.99
N ILE A 186 -18.13 24.26 -7.96
CA ILE A 186 -17.79 23.99 -9.36
C ILE A 186 -16.26 24.06 -9.61
N VAL A 187 -15.51 24.84 -8.82
CA VAL A 187 -14.13 25.23 -9.16
C VAL A 187 -13.06 24.54 -8.28
N GLY A 188 -13.39 24.04 -7.09
CA GLY A 188 -12.38 23.64 -6.08
C GLY A 188 -12.45 22.21 -5.55
N LEU A 189 -11.33 21.76 -4.97
CA LEU A 189 -11.24 20.58 -4.11
C LEU A 189 -11.81 20.95 -2.72
N HIS A 190 -12.95 20.37 -2.35
CA HIS A 190 -13.56 20.58 -1.04
C HIS A 190 -13.18 19.48 -0.05
N ILE A 191 -12.57 19.86 1.07
CA ILE A 191 -12.18 18.94 2.15
C ILE A 191 -13.02 19.25 3.38
N TYR A 192 -13.97 18.37 3.71
CA TYR A 192 -14.83 18.50 4.89
C TYR A 192 -14.25 17.66 6.02
N THR A 193 -13.86 18.28 7.12
CA THR A 193 -13.22 17.62 8.26
C THR A 193 -14.18 17.38 9.43
N ASP A 194 -15.32 18.07 9.43
CA ASP A 194 -16.30 18.15 10.52
C ASP A 194 -17.60 17.36 10.26
N GLY A 195 -17.79 16.87 9.03
CA GLY A 195 -18.99 16.14 8.62
C GLY A 195 -20.10 17.01 8.04
N SER A 196 -19.89 18.32 7.81
CA SER A 196 -20.95 19.24 7.37
C SER A 196 -21.55 18.97 5.98
N LYS A 197 -20.99 18.03 5.21
CA LYS A 197 -21.55 17.61 3.91
C LYS A 197 -22.81 16.73 4.04
N ILE A 198 -23.13 16.22 5.23
CA ILE A 198 -24.29 15.34 5.44
C ILE A 198 -25.55 16.11 5.87
N GLU A 199 -26.07 16.95 4.99
CA GLU A 199 -27.46 17.40 5.15
C GLU A 199 -28.43 16.28 4.75
N GLY A 200 -28.99 15.59 5.75
CA GLY A 200 -30.32 15.00 5.66
C GLY A 200 -30.47 13.55 5.18
N LYS A 201 -29.41 12.74 5.04
CA LYS A 201 -29.55 11.30 4.71
C LYS A 201 -28.95 10.40 5.79
N GLY A 202 -29.76 10.13 6.83
CA GLY A 202 -29.45 9.09 7.79
C GLY A 202 -29.60 7.69 7.18
N ARG A 203 -28.53 6.89 7.23
CA ARG A 203 -28.48 5.57 7.92
C ARG A 203 -27.20 4.79 7.60
N CYS A 204 -26.75 4.07 8.63
CA CYS A 204 -25.85 2.93 8.58
C CYS A 204 -26.34 1.81 7.63
N GLY A 205 -25.41 1.08 7.02
CA GLY A 205 -25.64 -0.27 6.45
C GLY A 205 -25.67 -0.35 4.92
N PRO A 206 -25.34 -1.53 4.33
CA PRO A 206 -24.61 -1.65 3.07
C PRO A 206 -25.49 -1.72 1.81
N ASP A 207 -24.85 -1.42 0.67
CA ASP A 207 -25.32 -1.51 -0.72
C ASP A 207 -26.38 -0.50 -1.20
N GLY A 208 -26.07 0.19 -2.30
CA GLY A 208 -27.06 0.89 -3.12
C GLY A 208 -26.61 2.24 -3.65
N MET A 209 -26.07 2.23 -4.88
CA MET A 209 -25.80 3.39 -5.74
C MET A 209 -26.93 4.45 -5.76
N ALA A 210 -26.57 5.73 -5.88
CA ALA A 210 -27.02 6.61 -6.98
C ALA A 210 -26.50 8.06 -6.86
N GLY A 211 -25.69 8.47 -7.85
CA GLY A 211 -25.50 9.86 -8.33
C GLY A 211 -24.70 10.82 -7.42
N ARG A 212 -23.83 11.70 -7.91
CA ARG A 212 -23.47 12.15 -9.27
C ARG A 212 -22.12 12.90 -9.12
N GLY A 213 -21.10 12.53 -9.88
CA GLY A 213 -20.00 13.44 -10.29
C GLY A 213 -19.05 14.04 -9.24
N GLY A 214 -18.76 13.41 -8.10
CA GLY A 214 -17.69 13.87 -7.18
C GLY A 214 -16.66 12.77 -6.93
N ARG A 215 -15.37 13.01 -7.24
CA ARG A 215 -14.29 12.09 -6.89
C ARG A 215 -14.14 12.05 -5.37
N GLU A 216 -14.56 10.95 -4.74
CA GLU A 216 -14.36 10.71 -3.31
C GLU A 216 -12.92 10.25 -3.06
N LEU A 217 -12.03 11.17 -2.69
CA LEU A 217 -10.68 10.85 -2.24
C LEU A 217 -10.71 10.51 -0.75
N ARG A 218 -10.68 9.22 -0.43
CA ARG A 218 -10.38 8.76 0.94
C ARG A 218 -8.89 8.95 1.23
N ILE A 219 -8.54 10.08 1.84
CA ILE A 219 -7.19 10.34 2.35
C ILE A 219 -7.10 9.70 3.74
N SER A 220 -6.30 8.65 3.86
CA SER A 220 -6.00 8.01 5.14
C SER A 220 -4.76 8.66 5.76
N THR A 221 -4.92 9.82 6.40
CA THR A 221 -3.79 10.49 7.08
C THR A 221 -3.62 9.91 8.48
N ARG A 222 -2.55 9.14 8.70
CA ARG A 222 -2.08 8.77 10.04
C ARG A 222 -1.11 9.87 10.49
N VAL A 223 -1.64 10.95 11.06
CA VAL A 223 -0.81 12.04 11.62
C VAL A 223 -0.25 11.59 12.97
N LEU A 224 1.07 11.50 13.07
CA LEU A 224 1.78 11.35 14.33
C LEU A 224 1.94 12.75 14.94
N LEU A 225 1.08 13.07 15.92
CA LEU A 225 1.21 14.28 16.71
C LEU A 225 2.24 14.04 17.83
N HIS A 226 3.34 14.80 17.82
CA HIS A 226 4.09 15.08 19.05
C HIS A 226 4.11 16.60 19.25
N GLY A 227 3.35 17.04 20.25
CA GLY A 227 3.28 18.44 20.66
C GLY A 227 4.44 18.85 21.54
N ILE A 228 4.85 20.11 21.42
CA ILE A 228 5.57 20.86 22.45
C ILE A 228 4.86 22.22 22.59
N PRO A 229 4.26 22.56 23.74
CA PRO A 229 3.66 23.87 23.95
C PRO A 229 4.60 24.84 24.68
N GLY A 230 4.65 26.08 24.17
CA GLY A 230 4.54 27.29 24.98
C GLY A 230 5.80 28.00 25.47
N ARG A 231 6.09 29.17 24.89
CA ARG A 231 6.64 30.32 25.63
C ARG A 231 5.92 31.60 25.22
N ASN A 232 5.07 32.08 26.13
CA ASN A 232 4.44 33.40 26.08
C ASN A 232 5.47 34.48 26.42
N VAL A 233 5.59 35.52 25.60
CA VAL A 233 6.25 36.78 25.95
C VAL A 233 5.21 37.89 25.85
N ARG A 234 4.87 38.51 26.99
CA ARG A 234 4.01 39.70 27.06
C ARG A 234 4.85 40.94 26.68
N PRO A 235 4.28 41.95 25.98
CA PRO A 235 4.95 43.24 25.79
C PRO A 235 4.77 44.16 27.01
N ALA A 236 5.78 44.98 27.27
CA ALA A 236 5.81 45.98 28.35
C ALA A 236 5.05 47.27 27.96
N PRO A 237 4.45 48.00 28.93
CA PRO A 237 3.79 49.27 28.65
C PRO A 237 4.81 50.43 28.60
N GLY A 238 4.64 51.33 27.64
CA GLY A 238 5.34 52.62 27.58
C GLY A 238 4.55 53.71 28.30
N ASN A 239 5.31 54.57 28.99
CA ASN A 239 5.00 55.84 29.68
C ASN A 239 3.54 56.27 29.87
#